data_AF-A0A436RAS0-F1
#
_entry.id   AF-A0A436RAS0-F1
#
_cell.length_a   1.000
_cell.length_b   1.000
_cell.length_c   1.000
_cell.angle_alpha   90.00
_cell.angle_beta   90.00
_cell.angle_gamma   90.00
#
_symmetry.space_group_name_H-M   'P 1'
#
loop_
_entity.id
_entity.type
_entity.pdbx_description
1 polymer ?
#
loop_
_entity_poly.entity_id
_entity_poly.type
_entity_poly.pdbx_seq_one_letter_code
_entity_poly.pdbx_strand_id
1 'polypeptide(L)' 'MEQVTLNAEGISATIVGQGAELVSLRDGDGTELLW' A
#
# COMPACT_ATOMS: atom_id res chain seq x y z
N MET A 1 -14.42 2.00 -4.76
CA MET A 1 -13.29 2.71 -5.39
C MET A 1 -12.31 1.66 -5.85
N GLU A 2 -11.74 1.79 -7.05
CA GLU A 2 -10.73 0.84 -7.53
C GLU A 2 -9.44 1.00 -6.71
N GLN A 3 -8.88 -0.10 -6.25
CA GLN A 3 -7.66 -0.13 -5.45
C GLN A 3 -6.73 -1.16 -6.04
N VAL A 4 -5.44 -0.86 -6.04
CA VAL A 4 -4.39 -1.79 -6.46
C VAL A 4 -3.46 -1.99 -5.30
N THR A 5 -3.25 -3.25 -4.91
CA THR A 5 -2.20 -3.63 -3.98
C THR A 5 -1.01 -4.16 -4.75
N LEU A 6 0.13 -3.53 -4.59
CA LEU A 6 1.42 -3.94 -5.11
C LEU A 6 2.17 -4.71 -4.03
N ASN A 7 2.75 -5.85 -4.40
CA ASN A 7 3.55 -6.68 -3.50
C ASN A 7 4.97 -6.77 -4.04
N ALA A 8 5.95 -6.53 -3.16
CA ALA A 8 7.36 -6.76 -3.40
C ALA A 8 7.97 -7.52 -2.21
N GLU A 9 9.23 -7.94 -2.32
CA GLU A 9 9.88 -8.68 -1.24
C GLU A 9 10.01 -7.80 0.01
N GLY A 10 9.28 -8.19 1.07
CA GLY A 10 9.30 -7.50 2.36
C GLY A 10 8.57 -6.15 2.39
N ILE A 11 7.76 -5.82 1.37
CA ILE A 11 6.96 -4.59 1.37
C ILE A 11 5.69 -4.73 0.53
N SER A 12 4.59 -4.13 0.99
CA SER A 12 3.34 -4.03 0.23
C SER A 12 2.77 -2.62 0.29
N ALA A 13 2.11 -2.19 -0.79
CA ALA A 13 1.53 -0.86 -0.90
C ALA A 13 0.14 -0.93 -1.53
N THR A 14 -0.82 -0.19 -0.98
CA THR A 14 -2.16 -0.05 -1.58
C THR A 14 -2.38 1.37 -2.06
N ILE A 15 -2.78 1.49 -3.32
CA ILE A 15 -3.03 2.76 -4.00
C ILE A 15 -4.49 2.79 -4.46
N VAL A 16 -5.19 3.89 -4.23
CA VAL A 16 -6.53 4.12 -4.80
C VAL A 16 -6.44 4.79 -6.16
N GLY A 17 -7.28 4.35 -7.10
CA GLY A 17 -7.23 4.84 -8.49
C GLY A 17 -7.62 6.32 -8.65
N GLN A 18 -8.43 6.85 -7.73
CA GLN A 18 -8.77 8.28 -7.72
C GLN A 18 -7.62 9.06 -7.07
N GLY A 19 -6.98 9.97 -7.82
CA GLY A 19 -5.89 10.80 -7.29
C GLY A 19 -4.54 10.08 -7.12
N ALA A 20 -4.47 8.78 -7.42
CA ALA A 20 -3.28 7.95 -7.24
C ALA A 20 -2.69 8.04 -5.82
N GLU A 21 -3.58 8.06 -4.83
CA GLU A 21 -3.20 8.21 -3.43
C GLU A 21 -2.74 6.88 -2.83
N LEU A 22 -1.57 6.92 -2.19
CA LEU A 22 -1.06 5.81 -1.39
C LEU A 22 -1.78 5.80 -0.04
N VAL A 23 -2.57 4.77 0.20
CA VAL A 23 -3.43 4.65 1.40
C VAL A 23 -2.94 3.58 2.39
N SER A 24 -2.00 2.73 1.98
CA SER A 24 -1.30 1.81 2.88
C SER A 24 0.11 1.52 2.39
N LEU A 25 1.05 1.42 3.31
CA LEU A 25 2.41 0.94 3.08
C LEU A 25 2.81 0.07 4.27
N ARG A 26 3.06 -1.22 4.03
CA ARG A 26 3.42 -2.18 5.08
C ARG A 26 4.74 -2.85 4.80
N ASP A 27 5.54 -3.06 5.84
CA ASP A 27 6.74 -3.87 5.78
C ASP A 27 6.43 -5.39 5.74
N GLY A 28 7.49 -6.21 5.70
CA GLY A 28 7.39 -7.67 5.62
C GLY A 28 6.82 -8.33 6.86
N ASP A 29 6.80 -7.62 8.00
CA ASP A 29 6.17 -8.04 9.24
C ASP A 29 4.70 -7.57 9.33
N GLY A 30 4.25 -6.80 8.34
CA GLY A 30 2.90 -6.26 8.25
C GLY A 30 2.69 -4.95 9.01
N THR A 31 3.76 -4.31 9.51
CA THR A 31 3.70 -3.02 10.20
C THR A 31 3.26 -1.92 9.25
N GLU A 32 2.21 -1.18 9.60
CA GLU A 32 1.79 -0.01 8.83
C GLU A 32 2.78 1.14 9.05
N LEU A 33 3.30 1.68 7.95
CA LEU A 33 4.32 2.73 7.93
C LEU A 33 3.73 4.12 7.64
N LEU A 34 2.47 4.18 7.21
CA LEU A 34 1.74 5.44 7.03
C LEU A 34 1.03 5.85 8.33
N TRP A 35 0.85 7.17 8.48
CA TRP A 35 0.21 7.81 9.62
C TRP A 35 -1.32 7.74 9.55
#